data_AF-A0A844AFL7-F1
#
_entry.id   AF-A0A844AFL7-F1
#
_cell.length_a   1.000
_cell.length_b   1.000
_cell.length_c   1.000
_cell.angle_alpha   90.00
_cell.angle_beta   90.00
_cell.angle_gamma   90.00
#
_symmetry.space_group_name_H-M   'P 1'
#
loop_
_entity.id
_entity.type
_entity.pdbx_description
1 polymer ?
#
loop_
_entity_poly.entity_id
_entity_poly.type
_entity_poly.pdbx_seq_one_letter_code
_entity_poly.pdbx_strand_id
1 'polypeptide(L)'
;MKTPTSADALRVARSLLGLSQREAAAAAGMTQKSLSAAESGKNSLLETNLQLIKFYEGRGIEFLGEARIGREIASAGARFRGPPGPGSDLSETSKFHSTTYGVSFLAARSLLNWEQAHVAEKSGLPLKTIRALERGAMWSDAAAQLRTFYEAMGVRFTGWGDVDTGRFYRVGVRWAAPGSPNLSEEAVPNGDGVDG
;
A
#
# COMPACT_ATOMS: atom_id res chain seq x y z
N MET A 1 -5.28 23.97 -5.28
CA MET A 1 -6.26 23.02 -5.88
C MET A 1 -5.71 21.62 -5.69
N LYS A 2 -6.47 20.66 -5.13
CA LYS A 2 -5.97 19.28 -4.96
C LYS A 2 -5.97 18.57 -6.31
N THR A 3 -4.91 17.82 -6.59
CA THR A 3 -4.81 17.00 -7.80
C THR A 3 -5.56 15.68 -7.61
N PRO A 4 -6.31 15.21 -8.62
CA PRO A 4 -6.89 13.88 -8.57
C PRO A 4 -5.81 12.81 -8.42
N THR A 5 -6.18 11.69 -7.83
CA THR A 5 -5.32 10.52 -7.63
C THR A 5 -5.74 9.37 -8.54
N SER A 6 -4.89 8.37 -8.69
CA SER A 6 -5.19 7.22 -9.54
C SER A 6 -6.25 6.30 -8.92
N ALA A 7 -6.92 5.51 -9.76
CA ALA A 7 -7.86 4.48 -9.32
C ALA A 7 -7.19 3.47 -8.36
N ASP A 8 -5.93 3.12 -8.64
CA ASP A 8 -5.14 2.20 -7.82
C ASP A 8 -4.95 2.74 -6.41
N ALA A 9 -4.60 4.02 -6.30
CA ALA A 9 -4.39 4.67 -5.01
C ALA A 9 -5.69 4.74 -4.18
N LEU A 10 -6.85 4.94 -4.83
CA LEU A 10 -8.16 4.87 -4.16
C LEU A 10 -8.47 3.47 -3.62
N ARG A 11 -8.21 2.42 -4.41
CA ARG A 11 -8.39 1.03 -3.96
C ARG A 11 -7.48 0.70 -2.77
N VAL A 12 -6.22 1.15 -2.82
CA VAL A 12 -5.27 1.00 -1.71
C VAL A 12 -5.79 1.70 -0.46
N ALA A 13 -6.21 2.95 -0.56
CA ALA A 13 -6.74 3.72 0.58
C ALA A 13 -7.94 3.01 1.23
N ARG A 14 -8.87 2.50 0.41
CA ARG A 14 -10.02 1.74 0.91
C ARG A 14 -9.59 0.47 1.66
N SER A 15 -8.64 -0.26 1.08
CA SER A 15 -8.13 -1.51 1.64
C SER A 15 -7.32 -1.33 2.91
N LEU A 16 -6.58 -0.22 3.05
CA LEU A 16 -5.90 0.13 4.30
C LEU A 16 -6.90 0.35 5.43
N LEU A 17 -8.05 0.97 5.15
CA LEU A 17 -9.13 1.15 6.12
C LEU A 17 -9.99 -0.10 6.33
N GLY A 18 -9.74 -1.20 5.61
CA GLY A 18 -10.52 -2.43 5.71
C GLY A 18 -11.97 -2.31 5.25
N LEU A 19 -12.30 -1.30 4.44
CA LEU A 19 -13.68 -1.02 4.03
C LEU A 19 -14.06 -1.79 2.75
N SER A 20 -15.29 -2.27 2.69
CA SER A 20 -15.92 -2.66 1.42
C SER A 20 -16.26 -1.41 0.58
N GLN A 21 -16.48 -1.59 -0.72
CA GLN A 21 -16.93 -0.48 -1.58
C GLN A 21 -18.27 0.10 -1.11
N ARG A 22 -19.17 -0.74 -0.61
CA ARG A 22 -20.47 -0.29 -0.11
C ARG A 22 -20.32 0.62 1.12
N GLU A 23 -19.49 0.21 2.09
CA GLU A 23 -19.25 0.99 3.31
C GLU A 23 -18.52 2.30 3.00
N ALA A 24 -17.49 2.26 2.16
CA ALA A 24 -16.75 3.46 1.76
C ALA A 24 -17.64 4.46 1.01
N ALA A 25 -18.49 3.98 0.08
CA ALA A 25 -19.41 4.84 -0.65
C ALA A 25 -20.44 5.50 0.28
N ALA A 26 -21.06 4.72 1.17
CA ALA A 26 -22.02 5.23 2.14
C ALA A 26 -21.37 6.28 3.07
N ALA A 27 -20.19 5.98 3.61
CA ALA A 27 -19.46 6.88 4.50
C ALA A 27 -18.92 8.13 3.79
N ALA A 28 -18.67 8.05 2.48
CA ALA A 28 -18.28 9.18 1.65
C ALA A 28 -19.48 9.98 1.11
N GLY A 29 -20.72 9.55 1.33
CA GLY A 29 -21.93 10.23 0.84
C GLY A 29 -22.14 10.10 -0.67
N MET A 30 -21.80 8.95 -1.27
CA MET A 30 -21.97 8.69 -2.69
C MET A 30 -22.50 7.29 -2.97
N THR A 31 -22.86 7.03 -4.24
CA THR A 31 -23.32 5.69 -4.63
C THR A 31 -22.15 4.71 -4.76
N GLN A 32 -22.41 3.43 -4.49
CA GLN A 32 -21.42 2.36 -4.72
C GLN A 32 -20.97 2.32 -6.20
N LYS A 33 -21.88 2.60 -7.14
CA LYS A 33 -21.58 2.65 -8.58
C LYS A 33 -20.57 3.76 -8.90
N SER A 34 -20.72 4.94 -8.30
CA SER A 34 -19.78 6.06 -8.46
C SER A 34 -18.39 5.73 -7.91
N LEU A 35 -18.32 5.12 -6.71
CA LEU A 35 -17.05 4.65 -6.15
C LEU A 35 -16.40 3.59 -7.04
N SER A 36 -17.17 2.60 -7.51
CA SER A 36 -16.67 1.53 -8.38
C SER A 36 -16.14 2.06 -9.72
N ALA A 37 -16.79 3.07 -10.31
CA ALA A 37 -16.30 3.78 -11.48
C ALA A 37 -14.95 4.48 -11.20
N ALA A 38 -14.85 5.18 -10.07
CA ALA A 38 -13.60 5.83 -9.65
C ALA A 38 -12.45 4.81 -9.41
N GLU A 39 -12.75 3.71 -8.72
CA GLU A 39 -11.77 2.64 -8.43
C GLU A 39 -11.43 1.75 -9.63
N SER A 40 -12.20 1.79 -10.72
CA SER A 40 -11.88 1.05 -11.95
C SER A 40 -11.16 1.90 -13.00
N GLY A 41 -11.00 3.21 -12.76
CA GLY A 41 -10.44 4.16 -13.72
C GLY A 41 -11.37 4.47 -14.90
N LYS A 42 -12.59 3.91 -14.92
CA LYS A 42 -13.58 4.13 -15.98
C LYS A 42 -14.45 5.34 -15.63
N ASN A 43 -14.39 6.41 -16.42
CA ASN A 43 -15.26 7.58 -16.31
C ASN A 43 -15.37 8.16 -14.88
N SER A 44 -14.22 8.24 -14.17
CA SER A 44 -14.17 8.91 -12.88
C SER A 44 -14.44 10.40 -13.07
N LEU A 45 -15.57 10.89 -12.56
CA LEU A 45 -15.78 12.33 -12.44
C LEU A 45 -14.71 12.90 -11.50
N LEU A 46 -14.10 14.01 -11.90
CA LEU A 46 -13.07 14.70 -11.11
C LEU A 46 -13.58 15.00 -9.68
N GLU A 47 -14.83 15.44 -9.57
CA GLU A 47 -15.47 15.73 -8.29
C GLU A 47 -15.55 14.51 -7.37
N THR A 48 -15.96 13.36 -7.89
CA THR A 48 -15.99 12.08 -7.14
C THR A 48 -14.60 11.71 -6.64
N ASN A 49 -13.57 11.85 -7.48
CA ASN A 49 -12.19 11.56 -7.10
C ASN A 49 -11.72 12.47 -5.95
N LEU A 50 -11.96 13.78 -6.07
CA LEU A 50 -11.61 14.75 -5.04
C LEU A 50 -12.40 14.54 -3.73
N GLN A 51 -13.65 14.12 -3.81
CA GLN A 51 -14.47 13.78 -2.65
C GLN A 51 -13.90 12.56 -1.92
N LEU A 52 -13.50 11.51 -2.66
CA LEU A 52 -12.86 10.32 -2.07
C LEU A 52 -11.50 10.66 -1.45
N ILE A 53 -10.68 11.49 -2.10
CA ILE A 53 -9.42 11.95 -1.51
C ILE A 53 -9.67 12.61 -0.15
N LYS A 54 -10.61 13.57 -0.08
CA LYS A 54 -10.98 14.23 1.18
C LYS A 54 -11.47 13.24 2.23
N PHE A 55 -12.32 12.29 1.84
CA PHE A 55 -12.88 11.27 2.72
C PHE A 55 -11.79 10.38 3.35
N TYR A 56 -10.86 9.88 2.54
CA TYR A 56 -9.77 9.01 2.99
C TYR A 56 -8.73 9.78 3.80
N GLU A 57 -8.36 10.98 3.37
CA GLU A 57 -7.44 11.85 4.11
C GLU A 57 -7.96 12.25 5.48
N GLY A 58 -9.27 12.50 5.61
CA GLY A 58 -9.93 12.75 6.90
C GLY A 58 -9.87 11.56 7.85
N ARG A 59 -9.54 10.35 7.36
CA ARG A 59 -9.32 9.12 8.14
C ARG A 59 -7.84 8.78 8.30
N GLY A 60 -6.97 9.74 8.03
CA GLY A 60 -5.53 9.59 8.22
C GLY A 60 -4.83 8.87 7.07
N ILE A 61 -5.41 8.81 5.86
CA ILE A 61 -4.68 8.37 4.67
C ILE A 61 -3.85 9.53 4.08
N GLU A 62 -2.71 9.18 3.51
CA GLU A 62 -1.83 10.01 2.70
C GLU A 62 -1.70 9.34 1.32
N PHE A 63 -2.10 10.05 0.26
CA PHE A 63 -1.91 9.58 -1.11
C PHE A 63 -0.47 9.81 -1.56
N LEU A 64 0.09 8.83 -2.25
CA LEU A 64 1.46 8.82 -2.74
C LEU A 64 1.46 8.90 -4.26
N GLY A 65 2.52 9.49 -4.82
CA GLY A 65 2.78 9.55 -6.25
C GLY A 65 3.31 10.91 -6.68
N GLU A 66 4.08 10.92 -7.76
CA GLU A 66 4.56 12.14 -8.41
C GLU A 66 3.65 12.48 -9.58
N ALA A 67 2.95 13.60 -9.50
CA ALA A 67 2.28 14.17 -10.65
C ALA A 67 3.35 14.71 -11.61
N ARG A 68 3.56 14.03 -12.74
CA ARG A 68 4.40 14.55 -13.83
C ARG A 68 3.49 15.18 -14.88
N ILE A 69 3.73 16.45 -15.19
CA ILE A 69 2.95 17.19 -16.20
C ILE A 69 3.01 16.41 -17.53
N GLY A 70 1.84 16.04 -18.07
CA GLY A 70 1.70 15.31 -19.33
C GLY A 70 1.91 13.79 -19.28
N ARG A 71 2.05 13.16 -18.10
CA ARG A 71 2.14 11.70 -17.94
C ARG A 71 1.27 11.19 -16.78
N GLU A 72 1.02 9.89 -16.74
CA GLU A 72 0.39 9.22 -15.59
C GLU A 72 1.20 9.45 -14.30
N ILE A 73 0.51 9.45 -13.15
CA ILE A 73 1.11 9.65 -11.82
C ILE A 73 2.11 8.51 -11.57
N ALA A 74 3.40 8.83 -11.54
CA ALA A 74 4.43 7.83 -11.26
C ALA A 74 4.39 7.42 -9.79
N SER A 75 4.63 6.14 -9.49
CA SER A 75 4.66 5.60 -8.12
C SER A 75 3.36 5.81 -7.32
N ALA A 76 2.20 5.76 -7.98
CA ALA A 76 0.93 5.98 -7.31
C ALA A 76 0.66 4.95 -6.21
N GLY A 77 0.03 5.37 -5.11
CA GLY A 77 -0.32 4.51 -3.99
C GLY A 77 -0.91 5.29 -2.82
N ALA A 78 -1.01 4.65 -1.67
CA ALA A 78 -1.45 5.31 -0.44
C ALA A 78 -0.86 4.63 0.79
N ARG A 79 -0.77 5.39 1.88
CA ARG A 79 -0.33 4.92 3.20
C ARG A 79 -1.09 5.62 4.30
N PHE A 80 -1.01 5.10 5.52
CA PHE A 80 -1.39 5.88 6.69
C PHE A 80 -0.46 7.06 6.88
N ARG A 81 -1.00 8.19 7.34
CA ARG A 81 -0.20 9.27 7.93
C ARG A 81 0.45 8.71 9.19
N GLY A 82 1.66 9.15 9.42
CA GLY A 82 2.40 8.79 10.63
C GLY A 82 3.37 9.88 11.01
N PRO A 83 4.12 9.66 12.09
CA PRO A 83 5.08 10.63 12.60
C PRO A 83 6.15 10.96 11.55
N PRO A 84 6.86 12.10 11.70
CA PRO A 84 7.93 12.50 10.79
C PRO A 84 9.00 11.41 10.60
N GLY A 85 9.31 10.66 11.66
CA GLY A 85 10.21 9.52 11.59
C GLY A 85 10.37 8.77 12.91
N PRO A 86 11.25 7.75 12.91
CA PRO A 86 11.63 7.02 14.12
C PRO A 86 12.16 7.98 15.18
N GLY A 87 11.80 7.76 16.46
CA GLY A 87 12.22 8.60 17.58
C GLY A 87 11.31 9.81 17.86
N SER A 88 10.11 9.85 17.26
CA SER A 88 9.08 10.80 17.69
C SER A 88 8.54 10.42 19.07
N ASP A 89 8.21 11.40 19.91
CA ASP A 89 7.72 11.15 21.27
C ASP A 89 6.39 10.35 21.27
N LEU A 90 6.17 9.54 22.31
CA LEU A 90 4.96 8.71 22.49
C LEU A 90 3.68 9.54 22.48
N SER A 91 3.73 10.75 23.02
CA SER A 91 2.60 11.68 23.02
C SER A 91 2.22 12.13 21.59
N GLU A 92 3.19 12.19 20.68
CA GLU A 92 2.96 12.50 19.27
C GLU A 92 2.55 11.28 18.46
N THR A 93 3.19 10.13 18.68
CA THR A 93 2.90 8.90 17.93
C THR A 93 1.48 8.37 18.20
N SER A 94 0.95 8.57 19.41
CA SER A 94 -0.44 8.18 19.78
C SER A 94 -1.55 8.82 18.93
N LYS A 95 -1.26 9.95 18.28
CA LYS A 95 -2.20 10.67 17.40
C LYS A 95 -2.35 10.01 16.02
N PHE A 96 -1.45 9.08 15.69
CA PHE A 96 -1.41 8.44 14.38
C PHE A 96 -1.92 7.01 14.42
N HIS A 97 -2.42 6.55 13.28
CA HIS A 97 -2.77 5.14 13.12
C HIS A 97 -1.50 4.29 13.23
N SER A 98 -1.56 3.27 14.07
CA SER A 98 -0.50 2.27 14.22
C SER A 98 -1.05 0.88 14.02
N THR A 99 -0.22 0.01 13.45
CA THR A 99 -0.53 -1.40 13.21
C THR A 99 0.47 -2.28 13.95
N THR A 100 0.09 -3.52 14.21
CA THR A 100 1.01 -4.54 14.76
C THR A 100 1.88 -5.18 13.68
N TYR A 101 1.67 -4.83 12.40
CA TYR A 101 2.34 -5.40 11.24
C TYR A 101 2.84 -4.28 10.33
N GLY A 102 4.08 -4.39 9.86
CA GLY A 102 4.72 -3.38 9.01
C GLY A 102 4.28 -3.37 7.55
N VAL A 103 3.44 -4.31 7.13
CA VAL A 103 3.00 -4.47 5.73
C VAL A 103 1.49 -4.73 5.67
N SER A 104 0.86 -4.33 4.56
CA SER A 104 -0.54 -4.66 4.27
C SER A 104 -0.65 -5.39 2.93
N PHE A 105 -0.79 -6.72 2.99
CA PHE A 105 -0.97 -7.54 1.78
C PHE A 105 -2.31 -7.27 1.09
N LEU A 106 -3.35 -6.93 1.85
CA LEU A 106 -4.65 -6.54 1.29
C LEU A 106 -4.52 -5.27 0.45
N ALA A 107 -3.76 -4.28 0.94
CA ALA A 107 -3.46 -3.06 0.21
C ALA A 107 -2.61 -3.37 -1.04
N ALA A 108 -1.58 -4.22 -0.92
CA ALA A 108 -0.76 -4.66 -2.06
C ALA A 108 -1.59 -5.32 -3.16
N ARG A 109 -2.49 -6.25 -2.80
CA ARG A 109 -3.41 -6.88 -3.75
C ARG A 109 -4.34 -5.87 -4.42
N SER A 110 -4.79 -4.89 -3.66
CA SER A 110 -5.71 -3.86 -4.14
C SER A 110 -5.02 -2.88 -5.10
N LEU A 111 -3.72 -2.65 -4.92
CA LEU A 111 -2.88 -1.92 -5.87
C LEU A 111 -2.86 -2.67 -7.23
N LEU A 112 -2.57 -3.97 -7.22
CA LEU A 112 -2.57 -4.82 -8.43
C LEU A 112 -3.97 -4.99 -9.06
N ASN A 113 -5.04 -4.71 -8.30
CA ASN A 113 -6.43 -5.00 -8.68
C ASN A 113 -6.70 -6.49 -8.96
N TRP A 114 -6.06 -7.38 -8.20
CA TRP A 114 -6.20 -8.82 -8.39
C TRP A 114 -7.10 -9.48 -7.35
N GLU A 115 -7.66 -10.62 -7.72
CA GLU A 115 -8.37 -11.50 -6.79
C GLU A 115 -7.39 -12.35 -5.99
N GLN A 116 -7.81 -12.79 -4.80
CA GLN A 116 -6.99 -13.64 -3.94
C GLN A 116 -6.60 -14.97 -4.62
N ALA A 117 -7.49 -15.53 -5.44
CA ALA A 117 -7.24 -16.78 -6.17
C ALA A 117 -6.09 -16.61 -7.17
N HIS A 118 -6.06 -15.51 -7.90
CA HIS A 118 -4.99 -15.21 -8.86
C HIS A 118 -3.65 -14.97 -8.14
N VAL A 119 -3.66 -14.28 -6.99
CA VAL A 119 -2.45 -14.14 -6.17
C VAL A 119 -1.96 -15.49 -5.65
N ALA A 120 -2.85 -16.35 -5.18
CA ALA A 120 -2.51 -17.69 -4.69
C ALA A 120 -1.83 -18.53 -5.79
N GLU A 121 -2.41 -18.53 -6.99
CA GLU A 121 -1.84 -19.21 -8.16
C GLU A 121 -0.44 -18.68 -8.50
N LYS A 122 -0.27 -17.36 -8.60
CA LYS A 122 1.00 -16.75 -9.04
C LYS A 122 2.10 -16.78 -7.98
N SER A 123 1.74 -16.73 -6.69
CA SER A 123 2.71 -16.78 -5.59
C SER A 123 3.08 -18.20 -5.16
N GLY A 124 2.31 -19.21 -5.59
CA GLY A 124 2.45 -20.59 -5.15
C GLY A 124 1.96 -20.84 -3.71
N LEU A 125 1.33 -19.85 -3.06
CA LEU A 125 0.80 -19.98 -1.71
C LEU A 125 -0.66 -20.43 -1.74
N PRO A 126 -1.10 -21.31 -0.81
CA PRO A 126 -2.49 -21.69 -0.71
C PRO A 126 -3.43 -20.49 -0.49
N LEU A 127 -4.61 -20.50 -1.10
CA LEU A 127 -5.61 -19.43 -0.93
C LEU A 127 -5.97 -19.15 0.54
N LYS A 128 -6.01 -20.19 1.38
CA LYS A 128 -6.23 -20.06 2.82
C LYS A 128 -5.11 -19.26 3.50
N THR A 129 -3.87 -19.46 3.07
CA THR A 129 -2.68 -18.73 3.54
C THR A 129 -2.77 -17.26 3.15
N ILE A 130 -3.08 -16.95 1.89
CA ILE A 130 -3.28 -15.55 1.43
C ILE A 130 -4.35 -14.86 2.28
N ARG A 131 -5.51 -15.49 2.49
CA ARG A 131 -6.59 -14.95 3.33
C ARG A 131 -6.18 -14.72 4.78
N ALA A 132 -5.33 -15.59 5.34
CA ALA A 132 -4.84 -15.44 6.70
C ALA A 132 -3.86 -14.26 6.80
N LEU A 133 -2.89 -14.18 5.88
CA LEU A 133 -1.91 -13.10 5.81
C LEU A 133 -2.57 -11.73 5.58
N GLU A 134 -3.59 -11.64 4.72
CA GLU A 134 -4.35 -10.39 4.51
C GLU A 134 -5.13 -9.92 5.75
N ARG A 135 -5.43 -10.83 6.69
CA ARG A 135 -6.06 -10.50 7.98
C ARG A 135 -5.04 -10.28 9.11
N GLY A 136 -3.75 -10.31 8.80
CA GLY A 136 -2.69 -10.10 9.78
C GLY A 136 -2.20 -11.36 10.49
N ALA A 137 -2.45 -12.57 9.97
CA ALA A 137 -1.76 -13.74 10.50
C ALA A 137 -0.25 -13.63 10.26
N MET A 138 0.56 -14.06 11.22
CA MET A 138 2.01 -13.97 11.14
C MET A 138 2.63 -15.35 11.00
N TRP A 139 3.01 -15.69 9.77
CA TRP A 139 3.89 -16.82 9.46
C TRP A 139 5.09 -16.25 8.71
N SER A 140 6.27 -16.27 9.33
CA SER A 140 7.46 -15.56 8.84
C SER A 140 7.77 -15.88 7.38
N ASP A 141 7.73 -17.15 7.01
CA ASP A 141 8.22 -17.61 5.71
C ASP A 141 7.20 -17.33 4.61
N ALA A 142 5.91 -17.62 4.87
CA ALA A 142 4.84 -17.34 3.92
C ALA A 142 4.63 -15.83 3.72
N ALA A 143 4.78 -15.04 4.79
CA ALA A 143 4.73 -13.58 4.71
C ALA A 143 5.93 -13.02 3.93
N ALA A 144 7.13 -13.54 4.16
CA ALA A 144 8.32 -13.16 3.40
C ALA A 144 8.17 -13.49 1.90
N GLN A 145 7.75 -14.73 1.58
CA GLN A 145 7.49 -15.15 0.20
C GLN A 145 6.45 -14.25 -0.48
N LEU A 146 5.32 -13.98 0.19
CA LEU A 146 4.27 -13.13 -0.38
C LEU A 146 4.74 -11.69 -0.57
N ARG A 147 5.56 -11.16 0.35
CA ARG A 147 6.17 -9.84 0.22
C ARG A 147 7.11 -9.77 -0.99
N THR A 148 8.03 -10.72 -1.12
CA THR A 148 8.95 -10.80 -2.27
C THR A 148 8.18 -10.91 -3.58
N PHE A 149 7.12 -11.69 -3.62
CA PHE A 149 6.24 -11.79 -4.78
C PHE A 149 5.66 -10.43 -5.18
N TYR A 150 5.08 -9.67 -4.24
CA TYR A 150 4.54 -8.35 -4.54
C TYR A 150 5.62 -7.36 -4.97
N GLU A 151 6.79 -7.39 -4.34
CA GLU A 151 7.94 -6.56 -4.71
C GLU A 151 8.43 -6.85 -6.14
N ALA A 152 8.45 -8.12 -6.54
CA ALA A 152 8.74 -8.54 -7.92
C ALA A 152 7.68 -8.04 -8.93
N MET A 153 6.43 -7.88 -8.50
CA MET A 153 5.36 -7.25 -9.30
C MET A 153 5.41 -5.72 -9.30
N GLY A 154 6.46 -5.11 -8.73
CA GLY A 154 6.65 -3.66 -8.69
C GLY A 154 5.90 -2.95 -7.57
N VAL A 155 5.38 -3.69 -6.57
CA VAL A 155 4.78 -3.08 -5.37
C VAL A 155 5.89 -2.72 -4.38
N ARG A 156 5.87 -1.51 -3.84
CA ARG A 156 6.71 -1.10 -2.71
C ARG A 156 5.86 -0.98 -1.45
N PHE A 157 6.23 -1.74 -0.43
CA PHE A 157 5.69 -1.54 0.91
C PHE A 157 6.31 -0.29 1.54
N THR A 158 5.51 0.41 2.32
CA THR A 158 5.92 1.59 3.06
C THR A 158 5.63 1.38 4.54
N GLY A 159 6.28 2.19 5.37
CA GLY A 159 6.14 2.17 6.81
C GLY A 159 7.46 1.91 7.50
N TRP A 160 7.47 2.15 8.80
CA TRP A 160 8.60 1.86 9.66
C TRP A 160 8.09 1.37 11.01
N GLY A 161 8.88 0.51 11.65
CA GLY A 161 8.59 -0.05 12.96
C GLY A 161 9.28 0.73 14.06
N ASP A 162 8.58 0.97 15.14
CA ASP A 162 9.11 1.40 16.42
C ASP A 162 9.39 0.14 17.25
N VAL A 163 10.68 -0.09 17.54
CA VAL A 163 11.16 -1.31 18.19
C VAL A 163 10.70 -1.39 19.64
N ASP A 164 10.63 -0.24 20.33
CA ASP A 164 10.28 -0.17 21.75
C ASP A 164 8.80 -0.51 21.98
N THR A 165 7.95 -0.10 21.04
CA THR A 165 6.49 -0.32 21.14
C THR A 165 5.99 -1.52 20.33
N GLY A 166 6.81 -2.08 19.44
CA GLY A 166 6.40 -3.12 18.49
C GLY A 166 5.33 -2.64 17.50
N ARG A 167 5.18 -1.33 17.32
CA ARG A 167 4.16 -0.71 16.46
C ARG A 167 4.76 -0.24 15.16
N PHE A 168 3.96 -0.32 14.10
CA PHE A 168 4.34 0.18 12.79
C PHE A 168 3.50 1.39 12.42
N TYR A 169 4.16 2.38 11.85
CA TYR A 169 3.57 3.62 11.37
C TYR A 169 3.79 3.77 9.87
N ARG A 170 3.01 4.64 9.24
CA ARG A 170 3.10 4.91 7.80
C ARG A 170 2.93 3.69 6.90
N VAL A 171 2.24 2.66 7.39
CA VAL A 171 2.00 1.42 6.65
C VAL A 171 1.12 1.70 5.42
N GLY A 172 1.54 1.17 4.28
CA GLY A 172 0.92 1.42 3.00
C GLY A 172 1.66 0.77 1.86
N VAL A 173 1.19 1.01 0.63
CA VAL A 173 1.85 0.50 -0.58
C VAL A 173 1.78 1.53 -1.71
N ARG A 174 2.73 1.43 -2.64
CA ARG A 174 2.74 2.20 -3.88
C ARG A 174 3.45 1.45 -5.00
N TRP A 175 3.26 1.90 -6.23
CA TRP A 175 4.09 1.43 -7.34
C TRP A 175 5.56 1.84 -7.14
N ALA A 176 6.48 0.96 -7.53
CA ALA A 176 7.90 1.29 -7.67
C ALA A 176 8.06 2.33 -8.79
N ALA A 177 9.01 3.26 -8.65
CA ALA A 177 9.31 4.18 -9.73
C ALA A 177 9.99 3.40 -10.88
N PRO A 178 9.66 3.71 -12.15
CA PRO A 178 10.34 3.09 -13.28
C PRO A 178 11.85 3.34 -13.18
N GLY A 179 12.65 2.27 -13.16
CA GLY A 179 14.11 2.33 -13.05
C GLY A 179 14.68 2.28 -11.62
N SER A 180 13.87 2.06 -10.58
CA SER A 180 14.41 1.79 -9.23
C SER A 180 14.96 0.37 -9.15
N PRO A 181 16.23 0.14 -8.78
CA PRO A 181 16.75 -1.20 -8.59
C PRO A 181 15.96 -1.93 -7.49
N ASN A 182 15.77 -3.24 -7.66
CA ASN A 182 15.27 -4.07 -6.57
C ASN A 182 16.38 -4.15 -5.52
N LEU A 183 16.13 -3.70 -4.30
CA LEU A 183 17.13 -3.65 -3.21
C LEU A 183 17.50 -5.05 -2.66
N SER A 184 17.44 -6.08 -3.49
CA SER A 184 17.80 -7.46 -3.16
C SER A 184 19.03 -7.97 -3.91
N GLU A 185 19.77 -7.10 -4.61
CA GLU A 185 20.91 -7.49 -5.46
C GLU A 185 22.28 -6.90 -5.04
N GLU A 186 22.41 -6.27 -3.87
CA GLU A 186 23.72 -5.87 -3.34
C GLU A 186 24.04 -6.58 -2.02
N ALA A 187 24.59 -7.79 -2.11
CA ALA A 187 25.49 -8.36 -1.11
C ALA A 187 26.25 -9.58 -1.66
N VAL A 188 27.14 -9.37 -2.64
CA VAL A 188 28.32 -10.25 -2.80
C VAL A 188 29.52 -9.37 -3.14
N PRO A 189 30.40 -9.03 -2.19
CA PRO A 189 31.73 -8.57 -2.55
C PRO A 189 32.52 -9.78 -3.06
N ASN A 190 32.63 -9.90 -4.39
CA ASN A 190 33.65 -10.77 -5.00
C ASN A 190 35.01 -10.13 -4.74
N GLY A 191 35.68 -10.58 -3.68
CA GLY A 191 37.09 -10.33 -3.43
C GLY A 191 37.93 -11.54 -3.83
N ASP A 192 38.15 -11.73 -5.13
CA ASP A 192 39.24 -12.57 -5.62
C ASP A 192 40.56 -11.83 -5.37
N GLY A 193 41.18 -12.13 -4.22
CA GLY A 193 42.57 -11.79 -3.94
C GLY A 193 43.45 -12.95 -4.39
N VAL A 194 43.94 -12.88 -5.62
CA VAL A 194 45.08 -13.66 -6.10
C VAL A 194 46.33 -12.96 -5.58
N ASP A 195 47.11 -13.63 -4.73
CA ASP A 195 48.57 -13.53 -4.70
C ASP A 195 49.16 -14.65 -3.81
N GLY A 196 50.04 -15.45 -4.41
CA GLY A 196 50.76 -16.58 -3.81
C GLY A 196 51.46 -17.42 -4.86
#